data_AF-A0A1E4CEJ1-F1
#
_entry.id   AF-A0A1E4CEJ1-F1
#
_cell.length_a   1.000
_cell.length_b   1.000
_cell.length_c   1.000
_cell.angle_alpha   90.00
_cell.angle_beta   90.00
_cell.angle_gamma   90.00
#
_symmetry.space_group_name_H-M   'P 1'
#
loop_
_entity.id
_entity.type
_entity.pdbx_description
1 polymer ?
#
loop_
_entity_poly.entity_id
_entity_poly.type
_entity_poly.pdbx_seq_one_letter_code
_entity_poly.pdbx_strand_id
1 'polypeptide(L)'
;MKDDPSLPRRASLELLRAEAADELAVLVEERIRDGEDPWDFMEDLPSVDELVVLTLRAENIASDGGNKPTASRNYRVLRQIALQYPPLTRAVWRLLGSEPHRRWDASVRAEAS
;
A
#
# COMPACT_ATOMS: atom_id res chain seq x y z
N MET A 1 -2.13 27.95 4.88
CA MET A 1 -2.99 27.09 4.05
C MET A 1 -2.62 25.67 4.40
N LYS A 2 -3.51 24.86 4.99
CA LYS A 2 -3.17 23.47 5.33
C LYS A 2 -3.15 22.72 4.01
N ASP A 3 -1.97 22.30 3.55
CA ASP A 3 -1.81 21.36 2.44
C ASP A 3 -2.38 20.01 2.89
N ASP A 4 -3.71 19.88 2.82
CA ASP A 4 -4.40 18.62 2.99
C ASP A 4 -4.11 17.81 1.71
N PRO A 5 -3.40 16.67 1.80
CA PRO A 5 -3.09 15.88 0.62
C PRO A 5 -4.38 15.61 -0.16
N SER A 6 -4.51 16.10 -1.40
CA SER A 6 -5.69 15.74 -2.19
C SER A 6 -5.58 14.25 -2.51
N LEU A 7 -6.39 13.43 -1.85
CA LEU A 7 -6.57 12.04 -2.24
C LEU A 7 -7.48 12.05 -3.48
N PRO A 8 -7.12 11.34 -4.57
CA PRO A 8 -7.94 11.28 -5.76
C PRO A 8 -9.35 10.76 -5.47
N ARG A 9 -10.27 11.08 -6.40
CA ARG A 9 -11.73 10.96 -6.31
C ARG A 9 -12.20 9.71 -5.53
N ARG A 10 -13.16 9.89 -4.61
CA ARG A 10 -13.77 8.85 -3.75
C ARG A 10 -14.38 7.69 -4.55
N ALA A 11 -13.56 6.72 -4.96
CA ALA A 11 -14.04 5.39 -5.33
C ALA A 11 -14.69 4.74 -4.10
N SER A 12 -15.67 3.87 -4.31
CA SER A 12 -16.25 3.10 -3.21
C SER A 12 -15.18 2.17 -2.64
N LEU A 13 -15.21 1.94 -1.31
CA LEU A 13 -14.24 1.04 -0.69
C LEU A 13 -14.32 -0.38 -1.26
N GLU A 14 -15.52 -0.82 -1.62
CA GLU A 14 -15.72 -2.14 -2.23
C GLU A 14 -15.07 -2.25 -3.61
N LEU A 15 -15.10 -1.18 -4.42
CA LEU A 15 -14.38 -1.15 -5.69
C LEU A 15 -12.87 -1.22 -5.47
N LEU A 16 -12.35 -0.40 -4.55
CA LEU A 16 -10.92 -0.40 -4.22
C LEU A 16 -10.45 -1.77 -3.72
N ARG A 17 -11.27 -2.47 -2.94
CA ARG A 17 -10.97 -3.83 -2.47
C ARG A 17 -11.00 -4.86 -3.58
N ALA A 18 -11.91 -4.73 -4.54
CA ALA A 18 -11.95 -5.62 -5.70
C ALA A 18 -10.67 -5.44 -6.54
N GLU A 19 -10.33 -4.20 -6.86
CA GLU A 19 -9.10 -3.86 -7.61
C GLU A 19 -7.85 -4.38 -6.87
N ALA A 20 -7.74 -4.13 -5.56
CA ALA A 20 -6.62 -4.63 -4.78
C ALA A 20 -6.58 -6.17 -4.70
N ALA A 21 -7.72 -6.85 -4.66
CA ALA A 21 -7.74 -8.31 -4.68
C ALA A 21 -7.22 -8.87 -6.02
N ASP A 22 -7.58 -8.23 -7.13
CA ASP A 22 -7.11 -8.61 -8.47
C ASP A 22 -5.58 -8.35 -8.59
N GLU A 23 -5.10 -7.20 -8.15
CA GLU A 23 -3.66 -6.88 -8.13
C GLU A 23 -2.86 -7.85 -7.24
N LEU A 24 -3.40 -8.24 -6.09
CA LEU A 24 -2.76 -9.22 -5.21
C LEU A 24 -2.67 -10.60 -5.88
N ALA A 25 -3.70 -11.01 -6.62
CA ALA A 25 -3.68 -12.25 -7.38
C ALA A 25 -2.60 -12.25 -8.47
N VAL A 26 -2.47 -11.14 -9.21
CA VAL A 26 -1.40 -10.94 -10.20
C VAL A 26 -0.02 -11.08 -9.55
N LEU A 27 0.20 -10.44 -8.40
CA LEU A 27 1.47 -10.53 -7.68
C LEU A 27 1.80 -11.96 -7.24
N VAL A 28 0.80 -12.72 -6.78
CA VAL A 28 0.98 -14.14 -6.43
C VAL A 28 1.35 -14.96 -7.66
N GLU A 29 0.67 -14.76 -8.79
CA GLU A 29 0.94 -15.48 -10.02
C GLU A 29 2.35 -15.22 -10.55
N GLU A 30 2.81 -13.96 -10.54
CA GLU A 30 4.16 -13.58 -10.97
C GLU A 30 5.22 -14.30 -10.12
N ARG A 31 5.07 -14.32 -8.79
CA ARG A 31 6.04 -15.00 -7.90
C ARG A 31 6.09 -16.51 -8.12
N ILE A 32 4.94 -17.13 -8.38
CA ILE A 32 4.89 -18.55 -8.75
C ILE A 32 5.59 -18.79 -10.09
N ARG A 33 5.39 -17.91 -11.09
CA ARG A 33 6.07 -18.00 -12.39
C ARG A 33 7.59 -17.83 -12.28
N ASP A 34 8.03 -17.00 -11.34
CA ASP A 34 9.45 -16.80 -11.01
C ASP A 34 10.06 -17.98 -10.22
N GLY A 35 9.25 -18.98 -9.86
CA GLY A 35 9.70 -20.18 -9.16
C GLY A 35 9.87 -20.02 -7.65
N GLU A 36 9.29 -18.98 -7.04
CA GLU A 36 9.25 -18.83 -5.58
C GLU A 36 8.33 -19.90 -4.95
N ASP A 37 8.70 -20.42 -3.77
CA ASP A 37 7.83 -21.33 -3.01
C ASP A 37 6.67 -20.54 -2.38
N PRO A 38 5.40 -20.86 -2.69
CA PRO A 38 4.25 -20.23 -2.06
C PRO A 38 4.29 -20.27 -0.53
N TRP A 39 4.79 -21.35 0.07
CA TRP A 39 4.85 -21.44 1.52
C TRP A 39 5.78 -20.38 2.13
N ASP A 40 6.82 -19.98 1.41
CA ASP A 40 7.79 -18.99 1.86
C ASP A 40 7.25 -17.56 1.73
N PHE A 41 6.59 -17.19 0.62
CA PHE A 41 6.21 -15.79 0.38
C PHE A 41 4.77 -15.43 0.78
N MET A 42 3.88 -16.42 0.95
CA MET A 42 2.47 -16.13 1.26
C MET A 42 2.29 -15.42 2.61
N GLU A 43 3.14 -15.72 3.61
CA GLU A 43 3.13 -15.03 4.91
C GLU A 43 3.59 -13.57 4.82
N ASP A 44 4.40 -13.25 3.80
CA ASP A 44 4.90 -11.92 3.57
C ASP A 44 3.88 -11.03 2.86
N LEU A 45 2.83 -11.56 2.22
CA LEU A 45 1.91 -10.74 1.42
C LEU A 45 1.15 -9.68 2.25
N PRO A 46 0.89 -8.49 1.66
CA PRO A 46 -0.02 -7.54 2.29
C PRO A 46 -1.45 -8.09 2.26
N SER A 47 -2.26 -7.71 3.25
CA SER A 47 -3.71 -7.94 3.12
C SER A 47 -4.31 -7.03 2.05
N VAL A 48 -5.51 -7.37 1.56
CA VAL A 48 -6.25 -6.51 0.60
C VAL A 48 -6.41 -5.08 1.13
N ASP A 49 -6.82 -4.92 2.38
CA ASP A 49 -6.97 -3.58 2.99
C ASP A 49 -5.61 -2.85 3.12
N GLU A 50 -4.50 -3.56 3.36
CA GLU A 50 -3.15 -2.97 3.35
C GLU A 50 -2.77 -2.52 1.93
N LEU A 51 -3.04 -3.34 0.92
CA LEU A 51 -2.77 -3.02 -0.48
C LEU A 51 -3.59 -1.81 -0.95
N VAL A 52 -4.87 -1.70 -0.56
CA VAL A 52 -5.68 -0.49 -0.83
C VAL A 52 -5.00 0.77 -0.26
N VAL A 53 -4.53 0.72 0.99
CA VAL A 53 -3.85 1.88 1.61
C VAL A 53 -2.57 2.24 0.85
N LEU A 54 -1.80 1.24 0.42
CA LEU A 54 -0.57 1.43 -0.33
C LEU A 54 -0.81 2.03 -1.71
N THR A 55 -1.85 1.58 -2.42
CA THR A 55 -2.26 2.14 -3.71
C THR A 55 -2.68 3.61 -3.55
N LEU A 56 -3.58 3.92 -2.60
CA LEU A 56 -3.99 5.30 -2.32
C LEU A 56 -2.82 6.21 -1.94
N ARG A 57 -1.84 5.68 -1.19
CA ARG A 57 -0.60 6.39 -0.87
C ARG A 57 0.23 6.62 -2.13
N ALA A 58 0.42 5.61 -2.98
CA ALA A 58 1.18 5.73 -4.22
C ALA A 58 0.56 6.76 -5.17
N GLU A 59 -0.76 6.77 -5.33
CA GLU A 59 -1.48 7.78 -6.11
C GLU A 59 -1.27 9.21 -5.57
N ASN A 60 -1.26 9.37 -4.24
CA ASN A 60 -0.97 10.66 -3.62
C ASN A 60 0.48 11.13 -3.86
N ILE A 61 1.44 10.19 -3.89
CA ILE A 61 2.84 10.48 -4.23
C ILE A 61 2.97 10.87 -5.71
N ALA A 62 2.33 10.11 -6.60
CA ALA A 62 2.32 10.39 -8.03
C ALA A 62 1.71 11.76 -8.33
N SER A 63 0.63 12.13 -7.63
CA SER A 63 0.00 13.44 -7.74
C SER A 63 0.88 14.60 -7.25
N ASP A 64 1.92 14.32 -6.45
CA ASP A 64 2.92 15.28 -5.95
C ASP A 64 4.21 15.31 -6.81
N GLY A 65 4.11 14.85 -8.06
CA GLY A 65 5.23 14.76 -8.99
C GLY A 65 6.19 13.60 -8.72
N GLY A 66 5.79 12.60 -7.93
CA GLY A 66 6.59 11.39 -7.68
C GLY A 66 7.74 11.60 -6.69
N ASN A 67 7.82 12.75 -6.01
CA ASN A 67 8.88 13.02 -5.04
C ASN A 67 8.78 12.09 -3.83
N LYS A 68 9.92 11.54 -3.39
CA LYS A 68 9.97 10.70 -2.18
C LYS A 68 9.43 11.47 -0.97
N PRO A 69 8.34 11.01 -0.32
CA PRO A 69 7.75 11.75 0.80
C PRO A 69 8.68 11.77 2.01
N THR A 70 8.66 12.90 2.73
CA THR A 70 9.21 12.92 4.09
C THR A 70 8.38 12.06 5.03
N ALA A 71 8.96 11.57 6.13
CA ALA A 71 8.23 10.78 7.13
C ALA A 71 6.99 11.52 7.67
N SER A 72 7.10 12.83 7.90
CA SER A 72 5.98 13.66 8.35
C SER A 72 4.87 13.82 7.30
N ARG A 73 5.21 13.82 6.00
CA ARG A 73 4.22 13.82 4.91
C ARG A 73 3.55 12.45 4.80
N ASN A 74 4.33 11.37 4.85
CA ASN A 74 3.82 10.00 4.85
C ASN A 74 2.80 9.76 5.98
N TYR A 75 3.15 10.15 7.21
CA TYR A 75 2.25 10.07 8.36
C TYR A 75 0.92 10.82 8.12
N ARG A 76 0.98 12.03 7.54
CA ARG A 76 -0.21 12.83 7.24
C ARG A 76 -1.12 12.15 6.22
N VAL A 77 -0.54 11.61 5.15
CA VAL A 77 -1.29 10.88 4.10
C VAL A 77 -1.97 9.65 4.69
N LEU A 78 -1.24 8.81 5.42
CA LEU A 78 -1.79 7.60 6.04
C LEU A 78 -2.91 7.94 7.03
N ARG A 79 -2.72 8.97 7.86
CA ARG A 79 -3.76 9.45 8.78
C ARG A 79 -5.00 9.95 8.04
N GLN A 80 -4.84 10.62 6.91
CA GLN A 80 -5.96 11.09 6.11
C GLN A 80 -6.73 9.93 5.47
N ILE A 81 -6.05 8.90 4.97
CA ILE A 81 -6.70 7.68 4.45
C ILE A 81 -7.59 7.04 5.52
N ALA A 82 -7.10 6.89 6.76
CA ALA A 82 -7.90 6.34 7.86
C ALA A 82 -9.15 7.17 8.17
N LEU A 83 -9.07 8.51 8.04
CA LEU A 83 -10.22 9.39 8.26
C LEU A 83 -11.25 9.31 7.11
N GLN A 84 -10.80 9.15 5.87
CA GLN A 84 -11.69 9.05 4.70
C GLN A 84 -12.32 7.66 4.55
N TYR A 85 -11.58 6.63 4.95
CA TYR A 85 -12.01 5.23 4.89
C TYR A 85 -11.87 4.58 6.27
N PRO A 86 -12.80 4.84 7.21
CA PRO A 86 -12.71 4.30 8.57
C PRO A 86 -12.47 2.79 8.67
N PRO A 87 -13.03 1.92 7.79
CA PRO A 87 -12.73 0.49 7.82
C PRO A 87 -11.25 0.13 7.59
N LEU A 88 -10.47 0.99 6.90
CA LEU A 88 -9.04 0.77 6.64
C LEU A 88 -8.15 1.17 7.82
N THR A 89 -8.71 1.72 8.91
CA THR A 89 -7.93 2.22 10.05
C THR A 89 -6.95 1.19 10.59
N ARG A 90 -7.36 -0.09 10.72
CA ARG A 90 -6.47 -1.16 11.21
C ARG A 90 -5.28 -1.39 10.26
N ALA A 91 -5.50 -1.39 8.96
CA ALA A 91 -4.43 -1.54 7.98
C ALA A 91 -3.45 -0.36 8.03
N VAL A 92 -3.98 0.87 8.14
CA VAL A 92 -3.16 2.08 8.34
C VAL A 92 -2.29 1.96 9.60
N TRP A 93 -2.84 1.54 10.74
CA TRP A 93 -2.07 1.36 11.97
C TRP A 93 -0.97 0.31 11.84
N ARG A 94 -1.26 -0.81 11.15
CA ARG A 94 -0.23 -1.80 10.85
C ARG A 94 0.89 -1.16 10.05
N LEU A 95 0.59 -0.48 8.94
CA LEU A 95 1.61 0.14 8.09
C LEU A 95 2.42 1.23 8.83
N LEU A 96 1.78 2.03 9.69
CA LEU A 96 2.49 3.00 10.55
C LEU A 96 3.42 2.34 11.56
N GLY A 97 3.09 1.14 12.03
CA GLY A 97 3.92 0.35 12.94
C GLY A 97 4.90 -0.61 12.26
N SER A 98 4.83 -0.77 10.93
CA SER A 98 5.54 -1.85 10.18
C SER A 98 6.63 -1.39 9.22
N GLU A 99 6.76 -0.11 8.84
CA GLU A 99 7.76 0.23 7.81
C GLU A 99 9.21 0.31 8.35
N PRO A 100 10.21 -0.30 7.66
CA PRO A 100 10.14 -1.18 6.48
C PRO A 100 10.73 -2.57 6.81
N HIS A 101 9.92 -3.55 7.22
CA HIS A 101 10.43 -4.90 7.51
C HIS A 101 9.66 -6.04 6.85
N ARG A 102 8.69 -5.78 5.96
CA ARG A 102 8.06 -6.88 5.23
C ARG A 102 8.66 -7.03 3.84
N ARG A 103 9.07 -8.26 3.51
CA ARG A 103 9.79 -8.63 2.27
C ARG A 103 8.95 -8.53 0.99
N TRP A 104 7.64 -8.28 1.10
CA TRP A 104 6.78 -8.08 -0.06
C TRP A 104 6.99 -6.71 -0.74
N ASP A 105 7.58 -5.73 -0.05
CA ASP A 105 7.86 -4.43 -0.65
C ASP A 105 8.95 -4.58 -1.74
N ALA A 106 8.56 -4.38 -3.00
CA ALA A 106 9.45 -4.52 -4.15
C ALA A 106 10.69 -3.61 -4.06
N SER A 107 10.60 -2.48 -3.34
CA SER A 107 11.75 -1.60 -3.10
C SER A 107 12.81 -2.21 -2.18
N VAL A 108 12.40 -3.10 -1.26
CA VAL A 108 13.31 -3.86 -0.38
C VAL A 108 13.99 -5.00 -1.14
N ARG A 109 13.34 -5.59 -2.15
CA ARG A 109 13.93 -6.64 -3.00
C ARG A 109 15.06 -6.11 -3.90
N ALA A 110 14.93 -4.89 -4.42
CA ALA A 110 15.94 -4.27 -5.28
C ALA A 110 17.27 -3.97 -4.55
N GLU A 111 17.24 -3.79 -3.23
CA GLU A 111 18.46 -3.59 -2.41
C GLU A 111 19.14 -4.90 -1.99
N ALA A 112 18.48 -6.05 -2.18
CA ALA A 112 18.98 -7.37 -1.79
C ALA A 112 19.64 -8.16 -2.93
N SER A 113 19.74 -7.59 -4.14
CA SER A 113 20.37 -8.19 -5.34
C SER A 113 21.69 -7.53 -5.70
#